data_AF-A0A7S4IB29-F1
#
_entry.id   AF-A0A7S4IB29-F1
#
_cell.length_a   1.000
_cell.length_b   1.000
_cell.length_c   1.000
_cell.angle_alpha   90.00
_cell.angle_beta   90.00
_cell.angle_gamma   90.00
#
_symmetry.space_group_name_H-M   'P 1'
#
loop_
_entity.id
_entity.type
_entity.pdbx_description
1 polymer ?
#
loop_
_entity_poly.entity_id
_entity_poly.type
_entity_poly.pdbx_seq_one_letter_code
_entity_poly.pdbx_strand_id
1 'polypeptide(L)'
;DDVQWADEPSLELICKLALGEERVDRADISTVLPSSSLLLVLCYRDNEVDYSHPMSFLISDLRSAGIGLTEINVENLSREDTNQLLSDASHMHTATSRPLTDVVYRKTQGNCFFVVQ
;
A
#
# COMPACT_ATOMS: atom_id res chain seq x y z
N ASP A 1 6.76 1.22 4.29
CA ASP A 1 5.66 1.31 5.27
C ASP A 1 5.61 2.72 5.84
N ASP A 2 4.43 3.24 6.15
CA ASP A 2 4.19 4.60 6.68
C ASP A 2 4.98 5.73 5.98
N VAL A 3 4.92 5.79 4.64
CA VAL A 3 5.72 6.74 3.84
C VAL A 3 5.38 8.20 4.13
N GLN A 4 4.18 8.47 4.64
CA GLN A 4 3.78 9.81 5.07
C GLN A 4 4.62 10.38 6.24
N TRP A 5 5.41 9.55 6.94
CA TRP A 5 6.32 10.01 7.99
C TRP A 5 7.79 10.06 7.56
N ALA A 6 8.08 9.79 6.29
CA ALA A 6 9.43 9.92 5.75
C ALA A 6 9.85 11.39 5.66
N ASP A 7 11.14 11.66 5.91
CA ASP A 7 11.73 12.99 5.71
C ASP A 7 11.96 13.28 4.22
N GLU A 8 12.15 14.55 3.89
CA GLU A 8 12.30 15.03 2.52
C GLU A 8 13.45 14.34 1.74
N PRO A 9 14.66 14.15 2.30
CA PRO A 9 15.72 13.40 1.61
C PRO A 9 15.36 11.94 1.29
N SER A 10 14.59 11.27 2.15
CA SER A 10 14.12 9.91 1.90
C SER A 10 13.12 9.86 0.75
N LEU A 11 12.21 10.83 0.67
CA LEU A 11 11.26 10.96 -0.44
C LEU A 11 11.98 11.28 -1.76
N GLU A 12 13.00 12.14 -1.73
CA GLU A 12 13.84 12.43 -2.89
C GLU A 12 14.57 11.18 -3.41
N LEU A 13 15.11 10.36 -2.49
CA LEU A 13 15.73 9.08 -2.85
C LEU A 13 14.74 8.13 -3.52
N ILE A 14 13.50 8.02 -3.00
CA ILE A 14 12.44 7.22 -3.63
C ILE A 14 12.16 7.72 -5.05
N CYS A 15 12.10 9.04 -5.25
CA CYS A 15 11.92 9.65 -6.56
C CYS A 15 13.03 9.23 -7.55
N LYS A 16 14.30 9.41 -7.15
CA LYS A 16 15.46 9.05 -7.98
C LYS A 16 15.52 7.57 -8.32
N LEU A 17 15.17 6.70 -7.36
CA LEU A 17 15.10 5.25 -7.58
C LEU A 17 13.99 4.89 -8.58
N ALA A 18 12.86 5.56 -8.51
CA ALA A 18 11.74 5.36 -9.43
C ALA A 18 12.05 5.86 -10.84
N LEU A 19 12.72 7.01 -10.97
CA LEU A 19 13.14 7.62 -12.24
C LEU A 19 14.36 6.94 -12.88
N GLY A 20 15.15 6.21 -12.09
CA GLY A 20 16.34 5.51 -12.57
C GLY A 20 17.56 6.41 -12.82
N GLU A 21 17.55 7.64 -12.29
CA GLU A 21 18.54 8.69 -12.58
C GLU A 21 19.97 8.38 -12.09
N GLU A 22 20.14 7.48 -11.10
CA GLU A 22 21.46 7.12 -10.55
C GLU A 22 22.18 5.99 -11.31
N ARG A 23 21.65 5.49 -12.42
CA ARG A 23 22.29 4.42 -13.19
C ARG A 23 23.34 4.97 -14.16
N VAL A 24 24.40 5.53 -13.59
CA VAL A 24 25.65 5.82 -14.29
C VAL A 24 26.17 4.53 -14.94
N ASP A 25 26.23 4.54 -16.26
CA ASP A 25 27.19 3.84 -17.13
C ASP A 25 27.83 2.57 -16.56
N ARG A 26 27.05 1.49 -16.38
CA ARG A 26 27.63 0.14 -16.46
C ARG A 26 27.70 -0.31 -17.91
N ALA A 27 28.51 0.40 -18.69
CA ALA A 27 28.79 0.08 -20.09
C ALA A 27 29.66 -1.19 -20.26
N ASP A 28 30.19 -1.77 -19.18
CA ASP A 28 31.22 -2.82 -19.27
C ASP A 28 30.78 -4.25 -18.86
N ILE A 29 29.48 -4.55 -18.75
CA ILE A 29 29.02 -5.96 -18.66
C ILE A 29 27.80 -6.18 -19.55
N SER A 30 28.09 -6.35 -20.84
CA SER A 30 27.17 -6.79 -21.90
C SER A 30 26.73 -8.27 -21.75
N THR A 31 26.53 -8.77 -20.53
CA THR A 31 26.13 -10.16 -20.31
C THR A 31 25.28 -10.32 -19.04
N VAL A 32 23.97 -10.50 -19.25
CA VAL A 32 23.04 -11.22 -18.36
C VAL A 32 22.70 -10.56 -17.01
N LEU A 33 22.16 -9.34 -17.00
CA LEU A 33 21.09 -9.01 -16.05
C LEU A 33 20.04 -8.15 -16.78
N PRO A 34 18.77 -8.58 -16.84
CA PRO A 34 17.71 -7.69 -17.31
C PRO A 34 17.76 -6.42 -16.48
N SER A 35 17.46 -5.29 -17.11
CA SER A 35 17.10 -4.02 -16.47
C SER A 35 16.50 -4.32 -15.11
N SER A 36 17.24 -4.00 -14.04
CA SER A 36 16.87 -4.36 -12.67
C SER A 36 15.36 -4.16 -12.44
N SER A 37 14.63 -5.25 -12.25
CA SER A 37 13.19 -5.21 -12.03
C SER A 37 12.91 -4.68 -10.62
N LEU A 38 12.95 -3.36 -10.45
CA LEU A 38 12.59 -2.70 -9.20
C LEU A 38 11.08 -2.48 -9.17
N LEU A 39 10.42 -3.05 -8.17
CA LEU A 39 9.04 -2.74 -7.82
C LEU A 39 9.05 -1.95 -6.51
N LEU A 40 8.57 -0.70 -6.55
CA LEU A 40 8.37 0.11 -5.37
C LEU A 40 6.93 -0.04 -4.91
N VAL A 41 6.73 -0.53 -3.69
CA VAL A 41 5.43 -0.58 -3.02
C VAL A 41 5.46 0.41 -1.87
N LEU A 42 4.66 1.46 -2.00
CA LEU A 42 4.54 2.53 -1.02
C LEU A 42 3.14 2.45 -0.42
N CYS A 43 3.04 2.57 0.90
CA CYS A 43 1.79 2.67 1.62
C CYS A 43 1.81 3.93 2.48
N TYR A 44 0.65 4.58 2.53
CA TYR A 44 0.44 5.78 3.31
C TYR A 44 -1.03 5.88 3.72
N ARG A 45 -1.31 6.73 4.71
CA ARG A 45 -2.69 7.07 5.09
C ARG A 45 -3.14 8.30 4.30
N ASP A 46 -4.20 8.16 3.53
CA ASP A 46 -4.79 9.22 2.71
C ASP A 46 -5.25 10.42 3.55
N ASN A 47 -5.70 10.19 4.77
CA ASN A 47 -6.11 11.22 5.71
C ASN A 47 -4.95 11.97 6.41
N GLU A 48 -3.70 11.52 6.24
CA GLU A 48 -2.49 12.18 6.77
C GLU A 48 -1.68 12.92 5.68
N VAL A 49 -2.07 12.78 4.41
CA VAL A 49 -1.38 13.39 3.26
C VAL A 49 -2.33 14.37 2.58
N ASP A 50 -2.13 15.66 2.85
CA ASP A 50 -2.86 16.73 2.15
C ASP A 50 -2.13 17.21 0.88
N TYR A 51 -2.73 18.18 0.18
CA TYR A 51 -2.16 18.76 -1.04
C TYR A 51 -0.81 19.48 -0.85
N SER A 52 -0.45 19.85 0.38
CA SER A 52 0.82 20.48 0.71
C SER A 52 1.88 19.50 1.22
N HIS A 53 1.50 18.24 1.41
CA HIS A 53 2.40 17.21 1.91
C HIS A 53 3.49 16.86 0.86
N PRO A 54 4.77 16.71 1.25
CA PRO A 54 5.87 16.35 0.34
C PRO A 54 5.59 15.12 -0.54
N MET A 55 4.89 14.14 0.01
CA MET A 55 4.49 12.92 -0.71
C MET A 55 3.50 13.20 -1.86
N SER A 56 2.64 14.22 -1.74
CA SER A 56 1.75 14.65 -2.84
C SER A 56 2.53 15.19 -4.03
N PHE A 57 3.60 15.95 -3.78
CA PHE A 57 4.51 16.42 -4.83
C PHE A 57 5.26 15.25 -5.48
N LEU A 58 5.79 14.32 -4.67
CA LEU A 58 6.42 13.10 -5.17
C LEU A 58 5.51 12.32 -6.12
N ILE A 59 4.26 12.05 -5.73
CA ILE A 59 3.29 11.35 -6.60
C ILE A 59 3.06 12.12 -7.90
N SER A 60 2.92 13.45 -7.82
CA SER A 60 2.74 14.30 -8.99
C SER A 60 3.92 14.20 -9.94
N ASP A 61 5.15 14.30 -9.43
CA ASP A 61 6.38 14.24 -10.23
C ASP A 61 6.54 12.89 -10.93
N LEU A 62 6.30 11.79 -10.20
CA LEU A 62 6.33 10.43 -10.76
C LEU A 62 5.30 10.25 -11.88
N ARG A 63 4.09 10.79 -11.68
CA ARG A 63 3.02 10.76 -12.68
C ARG A 63 3.36 11.60 -13.91
N SER A 64 3.94 12.78 -13.73
CA SER A 64 4.40 13.66 -14.81
C SER A 64 5.58 13.08 -15.60
N ALA A 65 6.44 12.30 -14.94
CA ALA A 65 7.54 11.57 -15.59
C ALA A 65 7.07 10.35 -16.41
N GLY A 66 5.77 10.03 -16.39
CA GLY A 66 5.22 8.90 -17.14
C GLY A 66 5.55 7.54 -16.54
N ILE A 67 5.92 7.48 -15.25
CA ILE A 67 6.09 6.20 -14.54
C ILE A 67 4.72 5.54 -14.39
N GLY A 68 4.68 4.22 -14.62
CA GLY A 68 3.48 3.42 -14.38
C GLY A 68 3.18 3.33 -12.88
N LEU A 69 2.34 4.25 -12.37
CA LEU A 69 1.87 4.26 -10.99
C LEU A 69 0.53 3.51 -10.88
N THR A 70 0.49 2.51 -10.00
CA THR A 70 -0.75 1.81 -9.64
C THR A 70 -1.14 2.20 -8.23
N GLU A 71 -2.26 2.91 -8.09
CA GLU A 71 -2.85 3.25 -6.80
C GLU A 71 -3.87 2.18 -6.39
N ILE A 72 -3.70 1.62 -5.19
CA ILE A 72 -4.62 0.66 -4.60
C ILE A 72 -5.18 1.30 -3.33
N ASN A 73 -6.47 1.67 -3.36
CA ASN A 73 -7.17 2.10 -2.16
C ASN A 73 -7.56 0.87 -1.34
N VAL A 74 -7.09 0.78 -0.10
CA VAL A 74 -7.39 -0.32 0.81
C VAL A 74 -8.50 0.12 1.76
N GLU A 75 -9.73 -0.24 1.43
CA GLU A 75 -10.90 0.05 2.26
C GLU A 75 -11.01 -0.88 3.48
N ASN A 76 -11.91 -0.54 4.39
CA ASN A 76 -12.32 -1.45 5.46
C ASN A 76 -12.92 -2.74 4.87
N LEU A 77 -12.84 -3.83 5.64
CA LEU A 77 -13.43 -5.11 5.25
C LEU A 77 -14.94 -4.95 4.99
N SER A 78 -15.45 -5.65 3.98
CA SER A 78 -16.89 -5.83 3.83
C SER A 78 -17.45 -6.69 4.96
N ARG A 79 -18.78 -6.75 5.10
CA ARG A 79 -19.41 -7.64 6.07
C ARG A 79 -19.12 -9.10 5.73
N GLU A 80 -19.11 -9.43 4.44
CA GLU A 80 -18.81 -10.75 3.91
C GLU A 80 -17.36 -11.14 4.19
N ASP A 81 -16.40 -10.25 3.94
CA ASP A 81 -14.98 -10.50 4.23
C ASP A 81 -14.73 -10.63 5.74
N THR A 82 -15.41 -9.80 6.55
CA THR A 82 -15.39 -9.94 8.01
C THR A 82 -15.94 -11.30 8.44
N ASN A 83 -17.02 -11.77 7.80
CA ASN A 83 -17.61 -13.07 8.09
C ASN A 83 -16.66 -14.21 7.75
N GLN A 84 -15.99 -14.11 6.61
CA GLN A 84 -15.00 -15.08 6.16
C GLN A 84 -13.82 -15.14 7.13
N LEU A 85 -13.27 -13.97 7.49
CA LEU A 85 -12.18 -13.85 8.45
C LEU A 85 -12.54 -14.46 9.81
N LEU A 86 -13.73 -14.18 10.34
CA LEU A 86 -14.21 -14.75 11.60
C LEU A 86 -14.50 -16.25 11.52
N SER A 87 -15.02 -16.70 10.37
CA SER A 87 -15.26 -18.12 10.08
C SER A 87 -13.96 -18.89 10.15
N ASP A 88 -12.92 -18.39 9.48
CA ASP A 88 -11.60 -19.02 9.38
C ASP A 88 -10.89 -18.98 10.75
N ALA A 89 -10.92 -17.85 11.45
CA ALA A 89 -10.31 -17.72 12.78
C ALA A 89 -10.99 -18.63 13.82
N SER A 90 -12.32 -18.78 13.76
CA SER A 90 -13.10 -19.56 14.73
C SER A 90 -13.27 -21.03 14.32
N HIS A 91 -12.75 -21.44 13.15
CA HIS A 91 -12.94 -22.78 12.57
C HIS A 91 -14.43 -23.18 12.44
N MET A 92 -15.30 -22.19 12.19
CA MET A 92 -16.73 -22.38 12.00
C MET A 92 -17.08 -22.29 10.52
N HIS A 93 -18.25 -22.78 10.15
CA HIS A 93 -18.80 -22.49 8.82
C HIS A 93 -19.31 -21.05 8.76
N THR A 94 -19.23 -20.42 7.58
CA THR A 94 -19.66 -19.03 7.36
C THR A 94 -21.12 -18.78 7.71
N ALA A 95 -21.99 -19.79 7.61
CA ALA A 95 -23.38 -19.69 8.04
C ALA A 95 -23.51 -19.56 9.57
N THR A 96 -22.64 -20.24 10.32
CA THR A 96 -22.63 -20.26 11.78
C THR A 96 -21.96 -19.01 12.36
N SER A 97 -20.96 -18.44 11.69
CA SER A 97 -20.28 -17.22 12.15
C SER A 97 -21.08 -15.93 11.93
N ARG A 98 -22.10 -15.92 11.06
CA ARG A 98 -22.92 -14.75 10.72
C ARG A 98 -23.42 -13.93 11.93
N PRO A 99 -24.03 -14.53 12.98
CA PRO A 99 -24.50 -13.76 14.12
C PRO A 99 -23.36 -13.06 14.88
N LEU A 100 -22.18 -13.67 14.96
CA LEU A 100 -20.99 -13.06 15.56
C LEU A 100 -20.49 -11.92 14.66
N THR A 101 -20.41 -12.15 13.36
CA THR A 101 -20.04 -11.15 12.36
C THR A 101 -20.92 -9.92 12.46
N ASP A 102 -22.24 -10.07 12.62
CA ASP A 102 -23.14 -8.92 12.73
C ASP A 102 -22.83 -8.04 13.95
N VAL A 103 -22.43 -8.65 15.06
CA VAL A 103 -22.04 -7.94 16.28
C VAL A 103 -20.68 -7.27 16.11
N VAL A 104 -19.69 -7.99 15.59
CA VAL A 104 -18.33 -7.50 15.36
C VAL A 104 -18.36 -6.36 14.35
N TYR A 105 -18.93 -6.59 13.16
CA TYR A 105 -19.02 -5.59 12.10
C TYR A 105 -19.74 -4.33 12.55
N ARG A 106 -20.80 -4.43 13.35
CA ARG A 106 -21.49 -3.26 13.89
C ARG A 106 -20.58 -2.41 14.78
N LYS A 107 -19.67 -3.03 15.53
CA LYS A 107 -18.72 -2.33 16.40
C LYS A 107 -17.52 -1.78 15.65
N THR A 108 -16.99 -2.53 14.70
CA THR A 108 -15.70 -2.23 14.04
C THR A 108 -15.88 -1.51 12.70
N GLN A 109 -17.08 -1.57 12.12
CA GLN A 109 -17.38 -1.09 10.76
C GLN A 109 -16.39 -1.65 9.71
N GLY A 110 -15.96 -2.90 9.90
CA GLY A 110 -15.02 -3.57 9.00
C GLY A 110 -13.56 -3.15 9.18
N ASN A 111 -13.24 -2.27 10.12
CA ASN A 111 -11.85 -1.91 10.40
C ASN A 111 -11.08 -3.16 10.88
N CYS A 112 -10.16 -3.64 10.06
CA CYS A 112 -9.46 -4.90 10.26
C CYS A 112 -8.68 -4.94 11.59
N PHE A 113 -8.10 -3.82 12.02
CA PHE A 113 -7.38 -3.74 13.29
C PHE A 113 -8.28 -4.07 14.49
N PHE A 114 -9.55 -3.62 14.48
CA PHE A 114 -10.49 -3.90 15.56
C PHE A 114 -11.21 -5.24 15.41
N VAL A 115 -11.25 -5.83 14.21
CA VAL A 115 -11.90 -7.15 13.99
C VAL A 115 -11.08 -8.28 14.61
N VAL A 116 -9.75 -8.15 14.65
CA VAL A 116 -8.83 -9.21 15.10
C VAL A 116 -8.43 -9.14 16.58
N GLN A 117 -8.90 -8.14 17.32
CA GLN A 117 -8.60 -7.91 18.74
C GLN A 117 -9.63 -8.55 19.67
#